data_AF-A0A4R2HE15-F1
#
_entry.id   AF-A0A4R2HE15-F1
#
_cell.length_a   1.000
_cell.length_b   1.000
_cell.length_c   1.000
_cell.angle_alpha   90.00
_cell.angle_beta   90.00
_cell.angle_gamma   90.00
#
_symmetry.space_group_name_H-M   'P 1'
#
loop_
_entity.id
_entity.type
_entity.pdbx_description
1 polymer ?
#
loop_
_entity_poly.entity_id
_entity_poly.type
_entity_poly.pdbx_seq_one_letter_code
_entity_poly.pdbx_strand_id
1 'polypeptide(L)'
;MLDEAARVVSAAGLSGLTIGLLADRMQLSKSGLFAHFRSKEQLQVAVVDRASELFAERVVRPALQAPRGEPRLRELFDRKLRWDNGDLALPGGCFFASVSAELDDAPPSPVRDRVVSAERDYGELLANVFRTGINEGHFRPDADPEQYAFDIRGVLLSYHHASRLLADPKAEDRARTAFEALLRAARP
;
A
#
# COMPACT_ATOMS: atom_id res chain seq x y z
N MET A 1 -11.58 -16.19 -2.39
CA MET A 1 -11.81 -16.08 -0.93
C MET A 1 -11.02 -14.91 -0.36
N LEU A 2 -9.69 -14.97 -0.40
CA LEU A 2 -8.85 -13.90 0.15
C LEU A 2 -8.98 -12.57 -0.61
N ASP A 3 -9.22 -12.58 -1.92
CA ASP A 3 -9.49 -11.35 -2.68
C ASP A 3 -10.75 -10.64 -2.19
N GLU A 4 -11.83 -11.39 -1.95
CA GLU A 4 -13.07 -10.83 -1.42
C GLU A 4 -12.88 -10.37 0.03
N ALA A 5 -12.14 -11.13 0.84
CA ALA A 5 -11.80 -10.71 2.19
C ALA A 5 -10.95 -9.42 2.22
N ALA A 6 -9.99 -9.27 1.31
CA ALA A 6 -9.21 -8.04 1.16
C ALA A 6 -10.09 -6.86 0.72
N ARG A 7 -11.06 -7.08 -0.18
CA ARG A 7 -12.05 -6.08 -0.57
C ARG A 7 -12.90 -5.65 0.64
N VAL A 8 -13.42 -6.61 1.41
CA VAL A 8 -14.20 -6.34 2.63
C VAL A 8 -13.37 -5.54 3.64
N VAL A 9 -12.15 -5.98 3.95
CA VAL A 9 -11.27 -5.28 4.91
C VAL A 9 -10.94 -3.88 4.43
N SER A 10 -10.65 -3.69 3.13
CA SER A 10 -10.36 -2.34 2.62
C SER A 10 -11.49 -1.35 2.91
N ALA A 11 -12.76 -1.80 2.89
CA ALA A 11 -13.93 -0.95 3.03
C ALA A 11 -14.47 -0.86 4.46
N ALA A 12 -14.37 -1.93 5.25
CA ALA A 12 -14.98 -2.07 6.56
C ALA A 12 -13.97 -2.19 7.71
N GLY A 13 -12.68 -2.16 7.40
CA GLY A 13 -11.61 -2.32 8.36
C GLY A 13 -11.31 -3.77 8.74
N LEU A 14 -10.18 -3.97 9.42
CA LEU A 14 -9.68 -5.27 9.86
C LEU A 14 -10.48 -5.82 11.04
N SER A 15 -10.91 -4.94 11.95
CA SER A 15 -11.74 -5.26 13.11
C SER A 15 -13.09 -5.86 12.72
N GLY A 16 -13.69 -5.34 11.64
CA GLY A 16 -14.95 -5.80 11.05
C GLY A 16 -14.89 -7.17 10.39
N LEU A 17 -13.69 -7.71 10.10
CA LEU A 17 -13.55 -9.03 9.49
C LEU A 17 -13.89 -10.14 10.49
N THR A 18 -14.87 -10.97 10.15
CA THR A 18 -15.19 -12.20 10.88
C THR A 18 -15.38 -13.37 9.92
N ILE A 19 -15.15 -14.60 10.40
CA ILE A 19 -15.42 -15.82 9.63
C ILE A 19 -16.89 -15.86 9.18
N GLY A 20 -17.82 -15.43 10.03
CA GLY A 20 -19.25 -15.37 9.71
C GLY A 20 -19.55 -14.40 8.57
N LEU A 21 -19.07 -13.16 8.68
CA LEU A 21 -19.26 -12.14 7.65
C LEU A 21 -18.71 -12.61 6.29
N LEU A 22 -17.52 -13.20 6.28
CA LEU A 22 -16.91 -13.68 5.04
C LEU A 22 -17.66 -14.90 4.47
N ALA A 23 -18.11 -15.82 5.32
CA ALA A 23 -18.93 -16.95 4.91
C ALA A 23 -20.24 -16.48 4.26
N ASP A 24 -20.94 -15.52 4.88
CA ASP A 24 -22.20 -14.97 4.39
C ASP A 24 -22.00 -14.26 3.04
N ARG A 25 -20.93 -13.45 2.90
CA ARG A 25 -20.57 -12.77 1.65
C ARG A 25 -20.23 -13.73 0.51
N MET A 26 -19.62 -14.85 0.83
CA MET A 26 -19.16 -15.83 -0.14
C MET A 26 -20.17 -16.97 -0.39
N GLN A 27 -21.31 -16.98 0.29
CA GLN A 27 -22.28 -18.07 0.27
C GLN A 27 -21.64 -19.43 0.63
N LEU A 28 -20.69 -19.42 1.57
CA LEU A 28 -20.01 -20.61 2.08
C LEU A 28 -20.52 -20.95 3.48
N SER A 29 -20.39 -22.21 3.90
CA SER A 29 -20.66 -22.56 5.30
C SER A 29 -19.57 -22.02 6.22
N LYS A 30 -19.96 -21.56 7.42
CA LYS A 30 -19.01 -21.13 8.46
C LYS A 30 -18.01 -22.23 8.81
N SER A 31 -18.47 -23.49 8.85
CA SER A 31 -17.63 -24.67 9.11
C SER A 31 -16.60 -24.91 8.01
N GLY A 32 -16.97 -24.73 6.74
CA GLY A 32 -16.04 -24.84 5.61
C GLY A 32 -14.93 -23.78 5.68
N LEU A 33 -15.29 -22.54 6.01
CA LEU A 33 -14.33 -21.45 6.12
C LEU A 33 -13.42 -21.59 7.35
N PHE A 34 -13.96 -22.09 8.46
CA PHE A 34 -13.20 -22.40 9.67
C PHE A 34 -12.15 -23.50 9.42
N ALA A 35 -12.45 -24.51 8.60
CA ALA A 35 -11.49 -25.55 8.25
C ALA A 35 -10.24 -25.02 7.52
N HIS A 36 -10.35 -23.89 6.81
CA HIS A 36 -9.23 -23.26 6.12
C HIS A 36 -8.36 -22.39 7.04
N PHE A 37 -8.97 -21.53 7.85
CA PHE A 37 -8.22 -20.52 8.59
C PHE A 37 -8.07 -20.81 10.08
N ARG A 38 -8.87 -21.71 10.67
CA ARG A 38 -8.79 -22.16 12.08
C ARG A 38 -8.99 -21.07 13.17
N SER A 39 -8.77 -19.79 12.87
CA SER A 39 -9.00 -18.65 13.77
C SER A 39 -9.22 -17.35 12.97
N LYS A 40 -9.78 -16.33 13.64
CA LYS A 40 -9.93 -14.98 13.06
C LYS A 40 -8.58 -14.35 12.73
N GLU A 41 -7.59 -14.53 13.60
CA GLU A 41 -6.25 -13.96 13.42
C GLU A 41 -5.52 -14.56 12.22
N GLN A 42 -5.58 -15.89 12.03
CA GLN A 42 -5.00 -16.55 10.87
C GLN A 42 -5.69 -16.11 9.57
N LEU A 43 -7.01 -15.90 9.59
CA LEU A 43 -7.72 -15.28 8.47
C LEU A 43 -7.20 -13.86 8.20
N GLN A 44 -7.06 -13.03 9.23
CA GLN A 44 -6.56 -11.66 9.08
C GLN A 44 -5.13 -11.61 8.51
N VAL A 45 -4.22 -12.46 9.00
CA VAL A 45 -2.85 -12.58 8.45
C VAL A 45 -2.90 -12.98 6.98
N ALA A 46 -3.67 -14.01 6.62
CA ALA A 46 -3.81 -14.45 5.23
C ALA A 46 -4.39 -13.36 4.31
N VAL A 47 -5.25 -12.48 4.85
CA VAL A 47 -5.80 -11.34 4.11
C VAL A 47 -4.76 -10.24 3.91
N VAL A 48 -3.93 -9.95 4.92
CA VAL A 48 -2.79 -9.04 4.77
C VAL A 48 -1.81 -9.58 3.71
N ASP A 49 -1.47 -10.87 3.75
CA ASP A 49 -0.63 -11.52 2.75
C ASP A 49 -1.20 -11.35 1.34
N ARG A 50 -2.51 -11.58 1.17
CA ARG A 50 -3.14 -11.41 -0.13
C ARG A 50 -3.16 -9.95 -0.58
N ALA A 51 -3.39 -9.00 0.33
CA ALA A 51 -3.34 -7.58 0.00
C ALA A 51 -1.93 -7.15 -0.45
N SER A 52 -0.88 -7.67 0.18
CA SER A 52 0.51 -7.47 -0.24
C SER A 52 0.77 -8.03 -1.64
N GLU A 53 0.29 -9.24 -1.92
CA GLU A 53 0.45 -9.84 -3.25
C GLU A 53 -0.31 -9.04 -4.33
N LEU A 54 -1.53 -8.59 -4.05
CA LEU A 54 -2.31 -7.73 -4.94
C LEU A 54 -1.59 -6.39 -5.21
N PHE A 55 -1.01 -5.78 -4.18
CA PHE A 55 -0.22 -4.57 -4.33
C PHE A 55 1.02 -4.84 -5.20
N ALA A 56 1.71 -5.96 -4.97
CA ALA A 56 2.85 -6.35 -5.79
C ALA A 56 2.48 -6.67 -7.25
N GLU A 57 1.33 -7.30 -7.49
CA GLU A 57 0.77 -7.60 -8.82
C GLU A 57 0.44 -6.32 -9.59
N ARG A 58 -0.22 -5.35 -8.96
CA ARG A 58 -0.80 -4.19 -9.65
C ARG A 58 0.13 -2.99 -9.70
N VAL A 59 0.98 -2.82 -8.67
CA VAL A 59 1.84 -1.66 -8.49
C VAL A 59 3.30 -2.02 -8.73
N VAL A 60 3.87 -2.88 -7.87
CA VAL A 60 5.33 -3.05 -7.80
C VAL A 60 5.89 -3.74 -9.05
N ARG A 61 5.49 -4.97 -9.35
CA ARG A 61 6.08 -5.75 -10.46
C ARG A 61 5.96 -5.04 -11.81
N PRO A 62 4.81 -4.44 -12.17
CA PRO A 62 4.70 -3.66 -13.39
C PRO A 62 5.60 -2.42 -13.38
N ALA A 63 5.69 -1.70 -12.24
CA ALA A 63 6.55 -0.52 -12.18
C ALA A 63 8.03 -0.86 -12.33
N LEU A 64 8.46 -1.99 -11.79
CA LEU A 64 9.84 -2.47 -11.94
C LEU A 64 10.21 -2.82 -13.39
N GLN A 65 9.25 -2.95 -14.31
CA GLN A 65 9.54 -3.10 -15.75
C GLN A 65 9.99 -1.80 -16.41
N ALA A 66 9.70 -0.65 -15.81
CA ALA A 66 10.18 0.63 -16.32
C ALA A 66 11.72 0.71 -16.22
N PRO A 67 12.38 1.51 -17.08
CA PRO A 67 13.82 1.76 -17.02
C PRO A 67 14.29 2.17 -15.63
N ARG A 68 15.50 1.76 -15.26
CA ARG A 68 16.12 2.07 -13.96
C ARG A 68 16.20 3.59 -13.72
N GLY A 69 16.15 3.99 -12.45
CA GLY A 69 16.19 5.39 -12.02
C GLY A 69 14.84 6.11 -12.04
N GLU A 70 14.85 7.42 -12.28
CA GLU A 70 13.64 8.27 -12.25
C GLU A 70 12.41 7.69 -13.00
N PRO A 71 12.51 7.10 -14.21
CA PRO A 71 11.33 6.54 -14.89
C PRO A 71 10.57 5.50 -14.06
N ARG A 72 11.30 4.63 -13.34
CA ARG A 72 10.72 3.62 -12.45
C ARG A 72 10.09 4.22 -11.19
N LEU A 73 10.66 5.29 -10.64
CA LEU A 73 10.03 6.02 -9.52
C LEU A 73 8.71 6.67 -9.95
N ARG A 74 8.69 7.27 -11.14
CA ARG A 74 7.46 7.87 -11.72
C ARG A 74 6.38 6.83 -11.91
N GLU A 75 6.73 5.66 -12.45
CA GLU A 75 5.77 4.56 -12.63
C GLU A 75 5.28 3.99 -11.29
N LEU A 76 6.17 3.82 -10.30
CA LEU A 76 5.77 3.42 -8.95
C LEU A 76 4.80 4.41 -8.33
N PHE A 77 5.08 5.71 -8.45
CA PHE A 77 4.25 6.77 -7.93
C PHE A 77 2.86 6.79 -8.60
N ASP A 78 2.80 6.77 -9.93
CA ASP A 78 1.54 6.79 -10.67
C ASP A 78 0.63 5.59 -10.32
N ARG A 79 1.20 4.38 -10.31
CA ARG A 79 0.47 3.18 -9.93
C ARG A 79 0.02 3.21 -8.48
N LYS A 80 0.81 3.80 -7.59
CA LYS A 80 0.44 3.96 -6.18
C LYS A 80 -0.75 4.91 -6.03
N LEU A 81 -0.81 6.03 -6.77
CA LEU A 81 -1.98 6.93 -6.77
C LEU A 81 -3.25 6.20 -7.24
N ARG A 82 -3.13 5.39 -8.30
CA ARG A 82 -4.22 4.56 -8.83
C ARG A 82 -4.63 3.44 -7.89
N TRP A 83 -3.70 2.90 -7.10
CA TRP A 83 -3.99 1.93 -6.05
C TRP A 83 -4.69 2.57 -4.85
N ASP A 84 -4.31 3.80 -4.49
CA ASP A 84 -4.87 4.49 -3.33
C ASP A 84 -6.31 4.97 -3.56
N ASN A 85 -6.63 5.45 -4.77
CA ASN A 85 -7.97 5.92 -5.12
C ASN A 85 -8.25 5.99 -6.63
N GLY A 86 -7.88 4.97 -7.40
CA GLY A 86 -8.14 4.89 -8.84
C GLY A 86 -8.57 3.50 -9.31
N ASP A 87 -8.27 3.16 -10.56
CA ASP A 87 -8.68 1.92 -11.21
C ASP A 87 -7.96 0.65 -10.69
N LEU A 88 -6.84 0.82 -9.96
CA LEU A 88 -6.14 -0.30 -9.32
C LEU A 88 -6.61 -0.55 -7.88
N ALA A 89 -7.41 0.36 -7.33
CA ALA A 89 -7.80 0.37 -5.93
C ALA A 89 -8.71 -0.80 -5.54
N LEU A 90 -8.68 -1.15 -4.26
CA LEU A 90 -9.76 -1.91 -3.65
C LEU A 90 -10.94 -0.98 -3.36
N PRO A 91 -12.16 -1.50 -3.10
CA PRO A 91 -13.34 -0.65 -2.90
C PRO A 91 -13.20 0.43 -1.81
N GLY A 92 -12.41 0.15 -0.76
CA GLY A 92 -12.12 1.12 0.29
C GLY A 92 -10.89 2.02 0.05
N GLY A 93 -10.18 1.83 -1.05
CA GLY A 93 -8.90 2.48 -1.33
C GLY A 93 -7.71 1.63 -0.92
N CYS A 94 -6.64 2.28 -0.44
CA CYS A 94 -5.44 1.60 0.03
C CYS A 94 -5.72 0.74 1.28
N PHE A 95 -5.59 -0.58 1.14
CA PHE A 95 -5.70 -1.53 2.25
C PHE A 95 -4.82 -1.16 3.45
N PHE A 96 -3.55 -0.86 3.21
CA PHE A 96 -2.57 -0.64 4.28
C PHE A 96 -2.78 0.67 5.03
N ALA A 97 -3.30 1.71 4.36
CA ALA A 97 -3.65 2.96 5.04
C ALA A 97 -4.79 2.75 6.04
N SER A 98 -5.83 2.00 5.66
CA SER A 98 -6.96 1.68 6.54
C SER A 98 -6.53 0.81 7.72
N VAL A 99 -5.79 -0.26 7.45
CA VAL A 99 -5.41 -1.22 8.50
C VAL A 99 -4.34 -0.65 9.44
N SER A 100 -3.42 0.18 8.96
CA SER A 100 -2.41 0.79 9.84
C SER A 100 -3.03 1.69 10.90
N ALA A 101 -4.08 2.45 10.55
CA ALA A 101 -4.80 3.30 11.51
C ALA A 101 -5.60 2.51 12.56
N GLU A 102 -5.92 1.24 12.31
CA GLU A 102 -6.56 0.37 13.30
C GLU A 102 -5.56 -0.34 14.21
N LEU A 103 -4.28 -0.41 13.82
CA LEU A 103 -3.27 -1.26 14.46
C LEU A 103 -2.13 -0.49 15.15
N ASP A 104 -2.10 0.84 15.03
CA ASP A 104 -1.04 1.68 15.61
C ASP A 104 -1.01 1.60 17.14
N ASP A 105 -2.18 1.65 17.78
CA ASP A 105 -2.38 1.49 19.23
C ASP A 105 -2.71 0.05 19.66
N ALA A 106 -2.83 -0.88 18.70
CA ALA A 106 -3.16 -2.27 19.00
C ALA A 106 -2.00 -3.01 19.68
N PRO A 107 -2.28 -3.95 20.61
CA PRO A 107 -1.26 -4.82 21.18
C PRO A 107 -0.47 -5.60 20.11
N PRO A 108 0.76 -6.03 20.42
CA PRO A 108 1.52 -6.92 19.55
C PRO A 108 0.70 -8.17 19.17
N SER A 109 0.67 -8.47 17.87
CA SER A 109 -0.05 -9.61 17.31
C SER A 109 0.55 -10.01 15.96
N PRO A 110 0.41 -11.28 15.52
CA PRO A 110 0.82 -11.73 14.20
C PRO A 110 0.33 -10.85 13.04
N VAL A 111 -0.90 -10.33 13.12
CA VAL A 111 -1.44 -9.45 12.07
C VAL A 111 -0.75 -8.08 12.07
N ARG A 112 -0.50 -7.50 13.25
CA ARG A 112 0.25 -6.25 13.39
C ARG A 112 1.66 -6.39 12.87
N ASP A 113 2.35 -7.46 13.26
CA ASP A 113 3.71 -7.74 12.80
C ASP A 113 3.77 -7.89 11.28
N ARG A 114 2.75 -8.51 10.68
CA ARG A 114 2.68 -8.67 9.23
C ARG A 114 2.47 -7.35 8.49
N VAL A 115 1.61 -6.48 9.01
CA VAL A 115 1.39 -5.13 8.44
C VAL A 115 2.64 -4.27 8.57
N VAL A 116 3.31 -4.30 9.73
CA VAL A 116 4.58 -3.59 9.95
C VAL A 116 5.66 -4.07 8.98
N SER A 117 5.76 -5.38 8.75
CA SER A 117 6.67 -5.94 7.74
C SER A 117 6.35 -5.40 6.35
N ALA A 118 5.08 -5.43 5.92
CA ALA A 118 4.70 -4.94 4.59
C ALA A 118 5.00 -3.43 4.39
N GLU A 119 4.76 -2.61 5.40
CA GLU A 119 5.09 -1.18 5.37
C GLU A 119 6.61 -0.92 5.30
N ARG A 120 7.41 -1.72 6.02
CA ARG A 120 8.88 -1.66 5.94
C ARG A 120 9.38 -2.10 4.57
N ASP A 121 8.89 -3.21 4.05
CA ASP A 121 9.25 -3.73 2.73
C ASP A 121 8.97 -2.68 1.63
N TYR A 122 7.86 -1.96 1.73
CA TYR A 122 7.54 -0.88 0.79
C TYR A 122 8.47 0.33 0.92
N GLY A 123 8.82 0.74 2.14
CA GLY A 123 9.81 1.79 2.37
C GLY A 123 11.18 1.43 1.82
N GLU A 124 11.65 0.21 2.07
CA GLU A 124 12.92 -0.30 1.54
C GLU A 124 12.91 -0.40 0.01
N LEU A 125 11.80 -0.82 -0.60
CA LEU A 125 11.63 -0.81 -2.04
C LEU A 125 11.83 0.60 -2.62
N LEU A 126 11.16 1.60 -2.05
CA LEU A 126 11.26 2.99 -2.52
C LEU A 126 12.70 3.51 -2.41
N ALA A 127 13.36 3.28 -1.26
CA ALA A 127 14.75 3.66 -1.06
C ALA A 127 15.68 2.96 -2.07
N ASN A 128 15.47 1.66 -2.34
CA ASN A 128 16.26 0.90 -3.31
C ASN A 128 16.08 1.38 -4.76
N VAL A 129 14.86 1.73 -5.16
CA VAL A 129 14.61 2.30 -6.49
C VAL A 129 15.25 3.68 -6.62
N PHE A 130 15.18 4.52 -5.57
CA PHE A 130 15.81 5.82 -5.58
C PHE A 130 17.35 5.73 -5.62
N ARG A 131 17.94 4.87 -4.79
CA ARG A 131 19.38 4.56 -4.81
C ARG A 131 19.85 4.08 -6.17
N THR A 132 19.03 3.28 -6.86
CA THR A 132 19.32 2.91 -8.25
C THR A 132 19.40 4.14 -9.15
N GLY A 133 18.51 5.12 -9.00
CA GLY A 133 18.59 6.38 -9.76
C GLY A 133 19.83 7.22 -9.48
N ILE A 134 20.39 7.17 -8.26
CA ILE A 134 21.70 7.75 -7.96
C ILE A 134 22.78 7.06 -8.79
N ASN A 135 22.80 5.72 -8.80
CA ASN A 135 23.78 4.93 -9.55
C ASN A 135 23.69 5.14 -11.07
N GLU A 136 22.49 5.40 -11.60
CA GLU A 136 22.28 5.75 -13.02
C GLU A 136 22.57 7.24 -13.32
N GLY A 137 22.96 8.05 -12.32
CA GLY A 137 23.26 9.47 -12.48
C GLY A 137 22.03 10.38 -12.66
N HIS A 138 20.82 9.87 -12.39
CA HIS A 138 19.58 10.66 -12.46
C HIS A 138 19.37 11.56 -11.23
N PHE A 139 20.02 11.24 -10.11
CA PHE A 139 19.95 11.97 -8.84
C PHE A 139 21.34 12.28 -8.29
N ARG A 140 21.43 13.26 -7.40
CA ARG A 140 22.71 13.64 -6.77
C ARG A 140 23.33 12.50 -5.97
N PRO A 141 24.67 12.38 -5.95
CA PRO A 141 25.36 11.33 -5.22
C PRO A 141 25.25 11.46 -3.70
N ASP A 142 24.90 12.63 -3.17
CA ASP A 142 24.76 12.92 -1.74
C ASP A 142 23.30 12.87 -1.25
N ALA A 143 22.34 12.54 -2.12
CA ALA A 143 20.94 12.41 -1.73
C ALA A 143 20.72 11.18 -0.83
N ASP A 144 19.90 11.34 0.21
CA ASP A 144 19.54 10.28 1.16
C ASP A 144 18.32 9.47 0.65
N PRO A 145 18.49 8.18 0.28
CA PRO A 145 17.40 7.35 -0.21
C PRO A 145 16.33 7.05 0.84
N GLU A 146 16.71 6.91 2.10
CA GLU A 146 15.81 6.66 3.22
C GLU A 146 14.94 7.90 3.49
N GLN A 147 15.52 9.10 3.43
CA GLN A 147 14.78 10.35 3.54
C GLN A 147 13.80 10.53 2.37
N TYR A 148 14.23 10.26 1.14
CA TYR A 148 13.31 10.30 -0.01
C TYR A 148 12.13 9.33 0.16
N ALA A 149 12.39 8.11 0.61
CA ALA A 149 11.36 7.11 0.86
C ALA A 149 10.37 7.56 1.97
N PHE A 150 10.86 8.24 3.01
CA PHE A 150 10.01 8.84 4.04
C PHE A 150 9.13 9.95 3.46
N ASP A 151 9.72 10.91 2.74
CA ASP A 151 9.02 12.07 2.19
C ASP A 151 7.92 11.66 1.21
N ILE A 152 8.22 10.75 0.28
CA ILE A 152 7.23 10.30 -0.70
C ILE A 152 6.09 9.50 -0.04
N ARG A 153 6.36 8.73 1.01
CA ARG A 153 5.29 8.08 1.80
C ARG A 153 4.41 9.11 2.49
N GLY A 154 4.97 10.22 2.98
CA GLY A 154 4.21 11.35 3.50
C GLY A 154 3.26 11.96 2.46
N VAL A 155 3.75 12.19 1.23
CA VAL A 155 2.93 12.67 0.11
C VAL A 155 1.78 11.68 -0.20
N LEU A 156 2.08 10.39 -0.26
CA LEU A 156 1.10 9.35 -0.57
C LEU A 156 0.04 9.20 0.54
N LEU A 157 0.43 9.30 1.81
CA LEU A 157 -0.51 9.28 2.92
C LEU A 157 -1.43 10.50 2.90
N SER A 158 -0.86 11.69 2.64
CA SER A 158 -1.65 12.92 2.47
C SER A 158 -2.61 12.82 1.29
N TYR A 159 -2.16 12.26 0.16
CA TYR A 159 -3.01 11.99 -1.00
C TYR A 159 -4.17 11.05 -0.67
N HIS A 160 -3.90 9.92 -0.02
CA HIS A 160 -4.94 8.98 0.38
C HIS A 160 -6.00 9.67 1.26
N HIS A 161 -5.57 10.41 2.28
CA HIS A 161 -6.48 11.15 3.15
C HIS A 161 -7.30 12.21 2.39
N ALA A 162 -6.64 13.05 1.58
CA ALA A 162 -7.30 14.13 0.86
C ALA A 162 -8.27 13.62 -0.22
N SER A 163 -7.89 12.59 -0.96
CA SER A 163 -8.71 12.03 -2.06
C SER A 163 -9.88 11.19 -1.56
N ARG A 164 -9.72 10.49 -0.41
CA ARG A 164 -10.75 9.59 0.13
C ARG A 164 -11.65 10.27 1.14
N LEU A 165 -11.09 10.76 2.24
CA LEU A 165 -11.88 11.30 3.36
C LEU A 165 -12.42 12.69 3.02
N LEU A 166 -11.53 13.57 2.53
CA LEU A 166 -11.90 14.95 2.24
C LEU A 166 -12.59 15.10 0.87
N ALA A 167 -12.50 14.08 0.02
CA ALA A 167 -12.99 14.08 -1.36
C ALA A 167 -12.51 15.32 -2.16
N ASP A 168 -11.27 15.76 -1.90
CA ASP A 168 -10.71 16.95 -2.53
C ASP A 168 -10.41 16.68 -4.02
N PRO A 169 -11.07 17.37 -4.96
CA PRO A 169 -10.86 17.15 -6.40
C PRO A 169 -9.45 17.52 -6.88
N LYS A 170 -8.67 18.26 -6.07
CA LYS A 170 -7.28 18.64 -6.36
C LYS A 170 -6.26 17.77 -5.64
N ALA A 171 -6.68 16.69 -4.97
CA ALA A 171 -5.77 15.83 -4.21
C ALA A 171 -4.65 15.27 -5.10
N GLU A 172 -4.98 14.77 -6.30
CA GLU A 172 -4.01 14.21 -7.23
C GLU A 172 -3.04 15.27 -7.75
N ASP A 173 -3.53 16.45 -8.16
CA ASP A 173 -2.70 17.56 -8.62
C ASP A 173 -1.67 17.99 -7.57
N ARG A 174 -2.09 18.07 -6.31
CA ARG A 174 -1.20 18.40 -5.19
C ARG A 174 -0.17 17.31 -4.94
N ALA A 175 -0.57 16.03 -5.00
CA ALA A 175 0.35 14.91 -4.85
C ALA A 175 1.42 14.90 -5.95
N ARG A 176 1.01 15.11 -7.21
CA ARG A 176 1.91 15.22 -8.37
C ARG A 176 2.86 16.42 -8.23
N THR A 177 2.34 17.56 -7.78
CA THR A 177 3.17 18.76 -7.51
C THR A 177 4.23 18.49 -6.44
N ALA A 178 3.85 17.84 -5.34
CA ALA A 178 4.78 17.48 -4.27
C ALA A 178 5.84 16.47 -4.75
N PHE A 179 5.43 15.47 -5.52
CA PHE A 179 6.35 14.51 -6.13
C PHE A 179 7.37 15.17 -7.07
N GLU A 180 6.95 16.09 -7.94
CA GLU A 180 7.88 16.84 -8.80
C GLU A 180 8.84 17.72 -7.99
N ALA A 181 8.38 18.28 -6.87
CA ALA A 181 9.24 19.06 -5.98
C ALA A 181 10.34 18.18 -5.36
N LEU A 182 10.00 16.96 -4.90
CA LEU A 182 10.97 15.99 -4.38
C LEU A 182 11.98 15.58 -5.45
N LEU A 183 11.53 15.26 -6.67
CA LEU A 183 12.43 14.91 -7.77
C LEU A 183 13.36 16.07 -8.14
N ARG A 184 12.84 17.29 -8.26
CA ARG A 184 13.64 18.48 -8.53
C ARG A 184 14.67 18.73 -7.44
N ALA A 185 14.27 18.56 -6.19
CA ALA A 185 15.15 18.67 -5.03
C ALA A 185 16.19 17.56 -4.97
N ALA A 186 16.09 16.47 -5.74
CA ALA A 186 17.04 15.35 -5.79
C ALA A 186 17.91 15.30 -7.05
N ARG A 187 17.54 16.01 -8.11
CA ARG A 187 18.29 16.05 -9.38
C ARG A 187 19.65 16.77 -9.23
N PRO A 188 20.62 16.46 -10.11
CA PRO A 188 21.92 17.11 -10.19
C PRO A 188 21.87 18.63 -10.22
#